data_AF-A0A2S6HG51-F1
#
_entry.id   AF-A0A2S6HG51-F1
#
_cell.length_a   1.000
_cell.length_b   1.000
_cell.length_c   1.000
_cell.angle_alpha   90.00
_cell.angle_beta   90.00
_cell.angle_gamma   90.00
#
_symmetry.space_group_name_H-M   'P 1'
#
loop_
_entity.id
_entity.type
_entity.pdbx_description
1 polymer ?
#
loop_
_entity_poly.entity_id
_entity_poly.type
_entity_poly.pdbx_seq_one_letter_code
_entity_poly.pdbx_strand_id
1 'polypeptide(L)'
;MLAKLDGIVELITSSLVLFSSIGIFVLTLNARYTHAIGRVRDIYTELKTSNEAEKLEIELNTMVYRCHVLKWSFGLLLCSAISSGVFMLGSIALRFTDQINAEVLILFVVFSVLFIFSSMVCLFIDVLTSLRATMIHIERVK
;
A
#
# COMPACT_ATOMS: atom_id res chain seq x y z
N MET A 1 9.39 -26.92 -27.85
CA MET A 1 9.32 -27.11 -26.37
C MET A 1 10.15 -26.05 -25.64
N LEU A 2 11.43 -25.86 -26.01
CA LEU A 2 12.30 -24.78 -25.50
C LEU A 2 11.71 -23.36 -25.64
N ALA A 3 11.16 -23.00 -26.81
CA ALA A 3 10.56 -21.67 -27.01
C ALA A 3 9.31 -21.39 -26.13
N LYS A 4 8.54 -22.43 -25.76
CA LYS A 4 7.42 -22.28 -24.80
C LYS A 4 7.95 -22.09 -23.38
N LEU A 5 9.07 -22.72 -23.02
CA LEU A 5 9.70 -22.62 -21.71
C LEU A 5 10.36 -21.25 -21.49
N ASP A 6 11.09 -20.73 -22.48
CA ASP A 6 11.69 -19.38 -22.42
C ASP A 6 10.64 -18.30 -22.19
N GLY A 7 9.52 -18.34 -22.94
CA GLY A 7 8.44 -17.38 -22.72
C GLY A 7 7.71 -17.57 -21.38
N ILE A 8 7.82 -18.73 -20.70
CA ILE A 8 7.30 -18.92 -19.33
C ILE A 8 8.26 -18.29 -18.35
N VAL A 9 9.56 -18.55 -18.50
CA VAL A 9 10.60 -17.98 -17.66
C VAL A 9 10.58 -16.47 -17.77
N GLU A 10 10.52 -15.89 -18.96
CA GLU A 10 10.47 -14.42 -19.15
C GLU A 10 9.22 -13.78 -18.52
N LEU A 11 8.05 -14.41 -18.66
CA LEU A 11 6.82 -13.94 -18.05
C LEU A 11 6.86 -14.02 -16.52
N ILE A 12 7.37 -15.14 -15.97
CA ILE A 12 7.52 -15.31 -14.53
C ILE A 12 8.55 -14.32 -14.00
N THR A 13 9.70 -14.17 -14.65
CA THR A 13 10.79 -13.32 -14.18
C THR A 13 10.38 -11.84 -14.18
N SER A 14 9.71 -11.37 -15.24
CA SER A 14 9.17 -10.01 -15.30
C SER A 14 8.08 -9.75 -14.25
N SER A 15 7.18 -10.72 -14.03
CA SER A 15 6.12 -10.62 -13.00
C SER A 15 6.68 -10.70 -11.57
N LEU A 16 7.76 -11.45 -11.36
CA LEU A 16 8.38 -11.67 -10.05
C LEU A 16 9.20 -10.46 -9.60
N VAL A 17 9.81 -9.73 -10.55
CA VAL A 17 10.42 -8.41 -10.29
C VAL A 17 9.37 -7.42 -9.79
N LEU A 18 8.18 -7.40 -10.39
CA LEU A 18 7.06 -6.57 -9.91
C LEU A 18 6.63 -6.98 -8.50
N PHE A 19 6.52 -8.28 -8.21
CA PHE A 19 6.13 -8.79 -6.88
C PHE A 19 7.15 -8.47 -5.77
N SER A 20 8.44 -8.44 -6.11
CA SER A 20 9.51 -8.13 -5.16
C SER A 20 9.36 -6.70 -4.58
N SER A 21 9.03 -5.74 -5.43
CA SER A 21 8.84 -4.34 -5.01
C SER A 21 7.63 -4.15 -4.06
N ILE A 22 6.58 -4.95 -4.24
CA ILE A 22 5.37 -4.94 -3.41
C ILE A 22 5.72 -5.33 -1.97
N GLY A 23 6.59 -6.33 -1.77
CA GLY A 23 7.01 -6.76 -0.43
C GLY A 23 7.70 -5.64 0.37
N ILE A 24 8.62 -4.92 -0.27
CA ILE A 24 9.31 -3.76 0.35
C ILE A 24 8.30 -2.65 0.66
N PHE A 25 7.34 -2.44 -0.23
CA PHE A 25 6.29 -1.44 -0.07
C PHE A 25 5.36 -1.76 1.13
N VAL A 26 4.98 -3.03 1.29
CA VAL A 26 4.20 -3.53 2.44
C VAL A 26 4.96 -3.35 3.74
N LEU A 27 6.25 -3.71 3.78
CA LEU A 27 7.07 -3.55 4.98
C LEU A 27 7.18 -2.07 5.38
N THR A 28 7.37 -1.18 4.39
CA THR A 28 7.46 0.27 4.61
C THR A 28 6.15 0.83 5.15
N LEU A 29 5.01 0.42 4.58
CA LEU A 29 3.68 0.79 5.06
C LEU A 29 3.45 0.31 6.49
N ASN A 30 3.81 -0.92 6.79
CA ASN A 30 3.62 -1.51 8.10
C ASN A 30 4.43 -0.76 9.17
N ALA A 31 5.71 -0.49 8.90
CA ALA A 31 6.56 0.30 9.80
C ALA A 31 5.98 1.69 10.08
N ARG A 32 5.50 2.38 9.03
CA ARG A 32 4.82 3.68 9.16
C ARG A 32 3.53 3.61 9.96
N TYR A 33 2.73 2.57 9.73
CA TYR A 33 1.46 2.36 10.41
C TYR A 33 1.65 2.07 11.90
N THR A 34 2.60 1.21 12.25
CA THR A 34 2.96 0.94 13.66
C THR A 34 3.44 2.21 14.36
N HIS A 35 4.29 3.00 13.71
CA HIS A 35 4.77 4.26 14.26
C HIS A 35 3.64 5.29 14.46
N ALA A 36 2.73 5.44 13.49
CA ALA A 36 1.58 6.33 13.61
C ALA A 36 0.63 5.93 14.74
N ILE A 37 0.32 4.63 14.87
CA ILE A 37 -0.50 4.10 15.97
C ILE A 37 0.15 4.32 17.34
N GLY A 38 1.48 4.13 17.43
CA GLY A 38 2.23 4.42 18.66
C GLY A 38 2.00 5.85 19.11
N ARG A 39 2.22 6.82 18.21
CA ARG A 39 1.97 8.25 18.51
C ARG A 39 0.52 8.55 18.86
N VAL A 40 -0.46 7.95 18.17
CA VAL A 40 -1.89 8.11 18.51
C VAL A 40 -2.17 7.65 19.94
N ARG A 41 -1.56 6.53 20.35
CA ARG A 41 -1.71 5.98 21.71
C ARG A 41 -1.08 6.87 22.77
N ASP A 42 0.09 7.43 22.48
CA ASP A 42 0.79 8.33 23.39
C ASP A 42 -0.04 9.62 23.60
N ILE A 43 -0.51 10.25 22.51
CA ILE A 43 -1.38 11.44 22.56
C ILE A 43 -2.68 11.14 23.30
N TYR A 44 -3.29 9.97 23.09
CA TYR A 44 -4.51 9.59 23.81
C TYR A 44 -4.28 9.41 25.32
N THR A 45 -3.11 8.89 25.71
CA THR A 45 -2.74 8.74 27.13
C THR A 45 -2.49 10.10 27.78
N GLU A 46 -1.86 11.01 27.04
CA GLU A 46 -1.60 12.39 27.46
C GLU A 46 -2.90 13.22 27.57
N LEU A 47 -3.85 13.01 26.64
CA LEU A 47 -5.20 13.61 26.68
C LEU A 47 -5.95 13.24 27.97
N LYS A 48 -5.80 12.00 28.44
CA LYS A 48 -6.46 11.53 29.67
C LYS A 48 -5.88 12.19 30.94
N THR A 49 -4.68 12.75 30.86
CA THR A 49 -3.91 13.24 32.02
C THR A 49 -3.80 14.76 32.04
N SER A 50 -3.97 15.44 30.90
CA SER A 50 -3.73 16.88 30.75
C SER A 50 -5.02 17.69 30.64
N ASN A 51 -4.97 18.98 31.04
CA ASN A 51 -6.10 19.91 31.03
C ASN A 51 -6.25 20.65 29.68
N GLU A 52 -5.31 20.49 28.74
CA GLU A 52 -5.37 21.04 27.37
C GLU A 52 -6.09 20.08 26.39
N ALA A 53 -7.28 19.60 26.78
CA ALA A 53 -8.00 18.56 26.05
C ALA A 53 -8.35 18.95 24.59
N GLU A 54 -8.72 20.21 24.35
CA GLU A 54 -9.23 20.65 23.04
C GLU A 54 -8.15 20.65 21.93
N LYS A 55 -6.91 21.06 22.25
CA LYS A 55 -5.80 21.02 21.29
C LYS A 55 -5.33 19.59 20.99
N LEU A 56 -5.25 18.74 22.02
CA LEU A 56 -4.86 17.34 21.86
C LEU A 56 -5.92 16.55 21.08
N GLU A 57 -7.20 16.87 21.23
CA GLU A 57 -8.29 16.21 20.50
C GLU A 57 -8.23 16.49 18.98
N ILE A 58 -7.93 17.73 18.59
CA ILE A 58 -7.72 18.10 17.17
C ILE A 58 -6.50 17.38 16.58
N GLU A 59 -5.39 17.29 17.35
CA GLU A 59 -4.18 16.60 16.93
C GLU A 59 -4.41 15.07 16.81
N LEU A 60 -5.17 14.49 17.75
CA LEU A 60 -5.58 13.09 17.75
C LEU A 60 -6.44 12.77 16.51
N ASN A 61 -7.45 13.58 16.21
CA ASN A 61 -8.33 13.37 15.06
C ASN A 61 -7.55 13.41 13.73
N THR A 62 -6.59 14.34 13.63
CA THR A 62 -5.69 14.44 12.47
C THR A 62 -4.85 13.17 12.31
N MET A 63 -4.31 12.63 13.41
CA MET A 63 -3.51 11.40 13.38
C MET A 63 -4.35 10.13 13.12
N VAL A 64 -5.60 10.09 13.59
CA VAL A 64 -6.56 9.02 13.28
C VAL A 64 -6.93 9.02 11.79
N TYR A 65 -7.17 10.20 11.21
CA TYR A 65 -7.42 10.32 9.77
C TYR A 65 -6.26 9.74 8.94
N ARG A 66 -5.01 10.01 9.35
CA ARG A 66 -3.82 9.43 8.70
C ARG A 66 -3.80 7.91 8.79
N CYS A 67 -4.11 7.33 9.95
CA CYS A 67 -4.21 5.87 10.10
C CYS A 67 -5.27 5.29 9.17
N HIS A 68 -6.39 5.99 8.97
CA HIS A 68 -7.44 5.57 8.05
C HIS A 68 -6.96 5.60 6.59
N VAL A 69 -6.32 6.69 6.14
CA VAL A 69 -5.73 6.79 4.79
C VAL A 69 -4.70 5.68 4.56
N LEU A 70 -3.87 5.39 5.56
CA LEU A 70 -2.84 4.36 5.48
C LEU A 70 -3.45 2.94 5.41
N LYS A 71 -4.55 2.70 6.13
CA LYS A 71 -5.34 1.46 6.01
C LYS A 71 -5.92 1.27 4.60
N TRP A 72 -6.43 2.33 3.99
CA TRP A 72 -6.89 2.27 2.59
C TRP A 72 -5.76 2.00 1.60
N SER A 73 -4.61 2.65 1.78
CA SER A 73 -3.40 2.40 0.96
C SER A 73 -2.96 0.94 1.03
N PHE A 74 -2.97 0.36 2.24
CA PHE A 74 -2.65 -1.05 2.47
C PHE A 74 -3.68 -1.99 1.84
N GLY A 75 -4.97 -1.67 1.94
CA GLY A 75 -6.04 -2.43 1.31
C GLY A 75 -5.96 -2.44 -0.23
N LEU A 76 -5.70 -1.29 -0.85
CA LEU A 76 -5.48 -1.15 -2.29
C LEU A 76 -4.30 -1.99 -2.79
N LEU A 77 -3.22 -1.99 -2.01
CA LEU A 77 -2.01 -2.76 -2.31
C LEU A 77 -2.28 -4.27 -2.22
N LEU A 78 -2.97 -4.74 -1.17
CA LEU A 78 -3.39 -6.13 -1.04
C LEU A 78 -4.29 -6.55 -2.21
N CYS A 79 -5.24 -5.70 -2.61
CA CYS A 79 -6.12 -5.97 -3.74
C CYS A 79 -5.33 -6.11 -5.05
N SER A 80 -4.34 -5.23 -5.28
CA SER A 80 -3.40 -5.37 -6.39
C SER A 80 -2.63 -6.70 -6.32
N ALA A 81 -2.04 -7.04 -5.18
CA ALA A 81 -1.26 -8.28 -5.03
C ALA A 81 -2.11 -9.53 -5.35
N ILE A 82 -3.37 -9.56 -4.89
CA ILE A 82 -4.31 -10.64 -5.21
C ILE A 82 -4.62 -10.67 -6.70
N SER A 83 -4.92 -9.52 -7.32
CA SER A 83 -5.22 -9.45 -8.75
C SER A 83 -4.03 -9.87 -9.63
N SER A 84 -2.81 -9.50 -9.26
CA SER A 84 -1.57 -9.93 -9.92
C SER A 84 -1.31 -11.43 -9.71
N GLY A 85 -1.63 -11.98 -8.53
CA GLY A 85 -1.56 -13.42 -8.28
C GLY A 85 -2.54 -14.21 -9.16
N VAL A 86 -3.77 -13.71 -9.32
CA VAL A 86 -4.78 -14.29 -10.21
C VAL A 86 -4.33 -14.23 -11.67
N PHE A 87 -3.73 -13.11 -12.10
CA PHE A 87 -3.12 -12.98 -13.42
C PHE A 87 -2.02 -14.03 -13.67
N MET A 88 -1.11 -14.21 -12.71
CA MET A 88 -0.02 -15.18 -12.83
C MET A 88 -0.55 -16.62 -12.91
N LEU A 89 -1.54 -16.99 -12.08
CA LEU A 89 -2.17 -18.31 -12.16
C LEU A 89 -2.93 -18.50 -13.47
N GLY A 90 -3.66 -17.48 -13.93
CA GLY A 90 -4.40 -17.52 -15.18
C GLY A 90 -3.51 -17.61 -16.42
N SER A 91 -2.34 -16.94 -16.43
CA SER A 91 -1.36 -17.06 -17.52
C SER A 91 -0.71 -18.45 -17.59
N ILE A 92 -0.46 -19.07 -16.44
CA ILE A 92 0.00 -20.46 -16.39
C ILE A 92 -1.11 -21.37 -16.93
N ALA A 93 -2.34 -21.25 -16.45
CA ALA A 93 -3.48 -22.07 -16.88
C ALA A 93 -3.80 -21.93 -18.38
N LEU A 94 -3.74 -20.71 -18.93
CA LEU A 94 -3.89 -20.44 -20.36
C LEU A 94 -2.92 -21.29 -21.19
N ARG A 95 -1.67 -21.37 -20.77
CA ARG A 95 -0.63 -22.14 -21.47
C ARG A 95 -0.84 -23.65 -21.44
N PHE A 96 -1.54 -24.17 -20.44
CA PHE A 96 -1.81 -25.60 -20.28
C PHE A 96 -3.13 -26.03 -20.92
N THR A 97 -4.16 -25.17 -20.92
CA THR A 97 -5.52 -25.58 -21.31
C THR A 97 -6.02 -24.89 -22.58
N ASP A 98 -5.38 -23.81 -23.07
CA ASP A 98 -5.79 -23.02 -24.26
C ASP A 98 -7.25 -22.52 -24.26
N GLN A 99 -7.95 -22.63 -23.11
CA GLN A 99 -9.38 -22.33 -22.95
C GLN A 99 -9.66 -20.97 -22.30
N ILE A 100 -8.63 -20.23 -21.90
CA ILE A 100 -8.80 -18.94 -21.22
C ILE A 100 -8.73 -17.80 -22.25
N ASN A 101 -9.66 -16.84 -22.19
CA ASN A 101 -9.61 -15.68 -23.07
C ASN A 101 -8.52 -14.70 -22.63
N ALA A 102 -7.56 -14.41 -23.53
CA ALA A 102 -6.46 -13.48 -23.28
C ALA A 102 -6.92 -12.07 -22.88
N GLU A 103 -8.09 -11.63 -23.37
CA GLU A 103 -8.70 -10.33 -23.04
C GLU A 103 -9.04 -10.18 -21.56
N VAL A 104 -9.51 -11.25 -20.91
CA VAL A 104 -9.81 -11.25 -19.48
C VAL A 104 -8.52 -11.08 -18.66
N LEU A 105 -7.45 -11.73 -19.11
CA LEU A 105 -6.14 -11.67 -18.46
C LEU A 105 -5.55 -10.24 -18.50
N ILE A 106 -5.68 -9.56 -19.65
CA ILE A 106 -5.22 -8.18 -19.84
C ILE A 106 -5.99 -7.22 -18.90
N LEU A 107 -7.30 -7.40 -18.75
CA LEU A 107 -8.09 -6.62 -17.79
C LEU A 107 -7.56 -6.72 -16.36
N PHE A 108 -7.20 -7.92 -15.90
CA PHE A 108 -6.63 -8.11 -14.56
C PHE A 108 -5.30 -7.37 -14.38
N VAL A 109 -4.44 -7.31 -15.41
CA VAL A 109 -3.19 -6.53 -15.37
C VAL A 109 -3.47 -5.04 -15.29
N VAL A 110 -4.40 -4.53 -16.09
CA VAL A 110 -4.75 -3.11 -16.07
C VAL A 110 -5.28 -2.70 -14.70
N PHE A 111 -6.17 -3.52 -14.11
CA PHE A 111 -6.66 -3.28 -12.75
C PHE A 111 -5.54 -3.34 -11.71
N SER A 112 -4.62 -4.29 -11.81
CA SER A 112 -3.53 -4.41 -10.83
C SER A 112 -2.60 -3.19 -10.88
N VAL A 113 -2.26 -2.70 -12.07
CA VAL A 113 -1.45 -1.49 -12.27
C VAL A 113 -2.16 -0.24 -11.74
N LEU A 114 -3.47 -0.09 -12.01
CA LEU A 114 -4.27 1.01 -11.48
C LEU A 114 -4.30 1.02 -9.94
N PHE A 115 -4.45 -0.15 -9.32
CA PHE A 115 -4.43 -0.26 -7.86
C PHE A 115 -3.06 0.07 -7.26
N ILE A 116 -1.96 -0.34 -7.90
CA ILE A 116 -0.60 0.03 -7.47
C ILE A 116 -0.41 1.54 -7.56
N PHE A 117 -0.80 2.14 -8.69
CA PHE A 117 -0.68 3.57 -8.89
C PHE A 117 -1.49 4.36 -7.85
N SER A 118 -2.74 3.95 -7.61
CA SER A 118 -3.57 4.56 -6.56
C SER A 118 -2.95 4.41 -5.17
N SER A 119 -2.36 3.25 -4.85
CA SER A 119 -1.69 3.03 -3.56
C SER A 119 -0.45 3.93 -3.40
N MET A 120 0.35 4.11 -4.46
CA MET A 120 1.48 5.04 -4.48
C MET A 120 1.04 6.48 -4.20
N VAL A 121 -0.05 6.94 -4.81
CA VAL A 121 -0.59 8.29 -4.58
C VAL A 121 -1.05 8.45 -3.12
N CYS A 122 -1.77 7.47 -2.57
CA CYS A 122 -2.17 7.50 -1.16
C CYS A 122 -0.96 7.57 -0.23
N LEU A 123 0.10 6.80 -0.52
CA LEU A 123 1.31 6.83 0.28
C LEU A 123 2.05 8.17 0.18
N PHE A 124 2.09 8.77 -1.01
CA PHE A 124 2.65 10.10 -1.21
C PHE A 124 1.91 11.16 -0.40
N ILE A 125 0.58 11.09 -0.35
CA ILE A 125 -0.26 11.98 0.48
C ILE A 125 0.05 11.78 1.98
N ASP A 126 0.20 10.53 2.45
CA ASP A 126 0.61 10.28 3.85
C ASP A 126 2.01 10.84 4.15
N VAL A 127 2.98 10.70 3.22
CA VAL A 127 4.32 11.29 3.37
C VAL A 127 4.26 12.81 3.51
N LEU A 128 3.52 13.49 2.62
CA LEU A 128 3.35 14.94 2.68
C LEU A 128 2.67 15.39 3.97
N THR A 129 1.64 14.67 4.40
CA THR A 129 0.93 14.95 5.65
C THR A 129 1.82 14.72 6.86
N SER A 130 2.66 13.68 6.83
CA SER A 130 3.67 13.42 7.85
C SER A 130 4.69 14.54 7.97
N LEU A 131 5.21 15.03 6.84
CA LEU A 131 6.17 16.12 6.80
C LEU A 131 5.55 17.42 7.32
N ARG A 132 4.32 17.74 6.93
CA ARG A 132 3.60 18.92 7.44
C ARG A 132 3.39 18.85 8.95
N ALA A 133 2.97 17.69 9.50
CA ALA A 133 2.79 17.53 10.94
C ALA A 133 4.11 17.70 11.72
N THR A 134 5.21 17.14 11.20
CA THR A 134 6.54 17.31 11.82
C THR A 134 7.01 18.77 11.76
N MET A 135 6.78 19.46 10.64
CA MET A 135 7.14 20.87 10.46
C MET A 135 6.38 21.78 11.43
N ILE A 136 5.07 21.55 11.61
CA ILE A 136 4.24 22.29 12.58
C ILE A 136 4.73 22.07 14.03
N HIS A 137 5.16 20.84 14.36
CA HIS A 137 5.68 20.54 15.70
C HIS A 137 7.03 21.23 15.96
N ILE A 138 7.91 21.29 14.95
CA ILE A 138 9.19 22.02 15.03
C ILE A 138 8.95 23.53 15.17
N GLU A 139 7.96 24.08 14.47
CA GLU A 139 7.64 25.50 14.51
C GLU A 139 6.99 25.94 15.84
N ARG A 140 6.31 25.02 16.55
CA ARG A 140 5.81 25.27 17.93
C ARG A 140 6.88 25.22 19.02
N VAL A 141 8.00 24.53 18.78
CA VAL A 141 9.08 24.37 19.76
C VAL A 141 10.05 25.56 19.74
N LYS A 142 9.91 26.46 18.78
CA LYS A 142 10.73 27.66 18.61
C LYS A 142 10.03 28.89 19.17
#